data_AF-A0A960XQ91-F1
#
_entry.id   AF-A0A960XQ91-F1
#
_cell.length_a   1.000
_cell.length_b   1.000
_cell.length_c   1.000
_cell.angle_alpha   90.00
_cell.angle_beta   90.00
_cell.angle_gamma   90.00
#
_symmetry.space_group_name_H-M   'P 1'
#
loop_
_entity.id
_entity.type
_entity.pdbx_description
1 polymer ?
#
loop_
_entity_poly.entity_id
_entity_poly.type
_entity_poly.pdbx_seq_one_letter_code
_entity_poly.pdbx_strand_id
1 'polypeptide(L)' 'DIDVAFLCMNLPFTMDAKQAASAVAEFRPAYVYPYHYRGRDNGTQDPAEFAALVGDAAQVKVHDWYGKSGS' A
#
# COMPACT_ATOMS: atom_id res chain seq x y z
N ASP A 1 -17.78 -8.73 -4.93
CA ASP A 1 -17.51 -7.65 -3.96
C ASP A 1 -16.20 -7.99 -3.26
N ILE A 2 -15.39 -6.99 -2.91
CA ILE A 2 -14.11 -7.20 -2.25
C ILE A 2 -14.13 -6.40 -0.95
N ASP A 3 -14.30 -7.10 0.18
CA ASP A 3 -14.32 -6.44 1.47
C ASP A 3 -12.94 -5.87 1.81
N VAL A 4 -11.88 -6.67 1.64
CA VAL A 4 -10.53 -6.31 2.07
C VAL A 4 -9.49 -6.75 1.05
N ALA A 5 -8.55 -5.87 0.75
CA ALA A 5 -7.36 -6.19 -0.03
C ALA A 5 -6.06 -5.81 0.70
N PHE A 6 -5.05 -6.67 0.62
CA PHE A 6 -3.70 -6.42 1.09
C PHE A 6 -2.79 -6.18 -0.11
N LEU A 7 -2.04 -5.07 -0.11
CA LEU A 7 -1.19 -4.68 -1.25
C LEU A 7 0.27 -4.53 -0.85
N CYS A 8 1.14 -5.30 -1.51
CA CYS A 8 2.59 -5.11 -1.46
C CYS A 8 2.99 -3.93 -2.34
N MET A 9 3.88 -3.07 -1.83
CA MET A 9 4.37 -1.91 -2.57
C MET A 9 5.86 -1.67 -2.34
N ASN A 10 6.72 -2.58 -2.82
CA ASN A 10 8.18 -2.42 -2.77
C ASN A 10 8.85 -2.79 -4.08
N LEU A 11 9.61 -1.85 -4.62
CA LEU A 11 10.49 -2.13 -5.74
C LEU A 11 11.81 -2.77 -5.28
N PRO A 12 12.48 -3.54 -6.16
CA PRO A 12 12.07 -3.91 -7.52
C PRO A 12 11.16 -5.17 -7.58
N PHE A 13 10.66 -5.65 -6.44
CA PHE A 13 10.04 -6.99 -6.35
C PHE A 13 8.54 -7.00 -6.63
N THR A 14 7.84 -5.90 -6.40
CA THR A 14 6.38 -5.81 -6.54
C THR A 14 5.99 -4.56 -7.34
N MET A 15 4.97 -3.82 -6.88
CA MET A 15 4.45 -2.63 -7.53
C MET A 15 4.96 -1.37 -6.82
N ASP A 16 5.04 -0.26 -7.55
CA ASP A 16 5.12 1.06 -6.91
C ASP A 16 3.75 1.51 -6.38
N ALA A 17 3.73 2.60 -5.61
CA ALA A 17 2.50 3.13 -5.03
C ALA A 17 1.44 3.54 -6.09
N LYS A 18 1.86 3.99 -7.28
CA LYS A 18 0.94 4.43 -8.34
C LYS A 18 0.27 3.24 -9.01
N GLN A 19 1.04 2.20 -9.29
CA GLN A 19 0.52 0.94 -9.84
C GLN A 19 -0.45 0.28 -8.86
N ALA A 20 -0.10 0.26 -7.56
CA ALA A 20 -1.00 -0.25 -6.54
C ALA A 20 -2.30 0.57 -6.45
N ALA A 21 -2.23 1.91 -6.49
CA ALA A 21 -3.41 2.76 -6.44
C ALA A 21 -4.31 2.58 -7.68
N SER A 22 -3.71 2.41 -8.86
CA SER A 22 -4.43 2.07 -10.09
C SER A 22 -5.22 0.76 -9.95
N ALA A 23 -4.62 -0.27 -9.34
CA ALA A 23 -5.33 -1.51 -9.06
C ALA A 23 -6.49 -1.30 -8.08
N VAL A 24 -6.31 -0.49 -7.03
CA VAL A 24 -7.41 -0.16 -6.10
C VAL A 24 -8.56 0.54 -6.81
N ALA A 25 -8.28 1.46 -7.73
CA ALA A 25 -9.30 2.15 -8.50
C ALA A 25 -10.09 1.20 -9.43
N GLU A 26 -9.44 0.17 -9.96
CA GLU A 26 -10.06 -0.84 -10.83
C GLU A 26 -10.94 -1.83 -10.04
N PHE A 27 -10.40 -2.37 -8.94
CA PHE A 27 -11.06 -3.42 -8.16
C PHE A 27 -12.04 -2.89 -7.11
N ARG A 28 -11.88 -1.63 -6.68
CA ARG A 28 -12.69 -0.91 -5.68
C ARG A 28 -13.06 -1.72 -4.44
N PRO A 29 -12.07 -2.18 -3.65
CA PRO A 29 -12.32 -2.83 -2.37
C PRO A 29 -12.88 -1.84 -1.33
N ALA A 30 -13.62 -2.34 -0.34
CA ALA A 30 -14.08 -1.49 0.76
C ALA A 30 -12.90 -0.99 1.62
N TYR A 31 -11.96 -1.88 1.96
CA TYR A 31 -10.77 -1.56 2.73
C TYR A 31 -9.49 -2.05 2.07
N VAL A 32 -8.43 -1.26 2.21
CA VAL A 32 -7.09 -1.61 1.71
C VAL A 32 -6.03 -1.44 2.77
N TYR A 33 -5.16 -2.44 2.87
CA TYR A 33 -4.05 -2.50 3.80
C TYR A 33 -2.72 -2.53 3.03
N PRO A 34 -2.07 -1.38 2.82
CA PRO A 34 -0.72 -1.37 2.27
C PRO A 34 0.23 -2.06 3.24
N TYR A 35 1.04 -2.99 2.75
CA TYR A 35 2.07 -3.69 3.51
C TYR A 35 3.33 -3.88 2.66
N HIS A 36 4.41 -4.38 3.28
CA HIS A 36 5.66 -4.68 2.55
C HIS A 36 6.21 -3.51 1.74
N TYR A 37 6.08 -2.27 2.23
CA TYR A 37 6.50 -1.07 1.49
C TYR A 37 7.95 -0.63 1.72
N ARG A 38 8.70 -1.28 2.63
CA ARG A 38 10.15 -1.11 2.74
C ARG A 38 10.84 -1.96 1.68
N GLY A 39 11.48 -1.30 0.72
CA GLY A 39 12.21 -1.93 -0.39
C GLY A 39 13.73 -1.72 -0.28
N ARG A 40 14.49 -2.51 -1.03
CA ARG A 40 15.95 -2.32 -1.20
C ARG A 40 16.21 -1.35 -2.34
N ASP A 41 17.45 -0.89 -2.50
CA ASP A 41 17.90 -0.11 -3.66
C ASP A 41 16.99 1.09 -4.00
N ASN A 42 16.66 1.89 -2.96
CA ASN A 42 15.71 3.01 -3.03
C ASN A 42 14.26 2.64 -3.42
N GLY A 43 13.89 1.36 -3.38
CA GLY A 43 12.55 0.87 -3.70
C GLY A 43 11.52 0.97 -2.57
N THR A 44 11.84 1.66 -1.47
CA THR A 44 10.88 1.94 -0.39
C THR A 44 9.81 2.90 -0.88
N GLN A 45 8.54 2.56 -0.67
CA GLN A 45 7.38 3.37 -1.01
C GLN A 45 6.78 3.98 0.27
N ASP A 46 6.07 5.11 0.13
CA ASP A 46 5.39 5.77 1.23
C ASP A 46 3.89 5.38 1.27
N PRO A 47 3.41 4.74 2.36
CA PRO A 47 1.99 4.47 2.54
C PRO A 47 1.09 5.71 2.52
N ALA A 48 1.62 6.88 2.92
CA ALA A 48 0.86 8.13 2.90
C ALA A 48 0.66 8.64 1.46
N GLU A 49 1.70 8.53 0.62
CA GLU A 49 1.58 8.83 -0.82
C GLU A 49 0.57 7.88 -1.48
N PHE A 50 0.67 6.58 -1.21
CA PHE A 50 -0.30 5.61 -1.68
C PHE A 50 -1.74 5.95 -1.24
N ALA A 51 -1.95 6.31 0.03
CA ALA A 51 -3.27 6.69 0.53
C ALA A 51 -3.83 7.92 -0.18
N ALA A 52 -2.99 8.91 -0.48
CA ALA A 52 -3.39 10.09 -1.23
C ALA A 52 -3.79 9.74 -2.68
N LEU A 53 -3.07 8.80 -3.32
CA LEU A 53 -3.37 8.33 -4.67
C LEU A 53 -4.65 7.50 -4.75
N VAL A 54 -4.97 6.71 -3.71
CA VAL A 54 -6.21 5.92 -3.64
C VAL A 54 -7.45 6.81 -3.56
N GLY A 55 -7.37 7.96 -2.87
CA GLY A 55 -8.48 8.90 -2.79
C GLY A 55 -9.75 8.28 -2.20
N ASP A 56 -10.86 8.39 -2.93
CA ASP A 56 -12.18 7.88 -2.54
C ASP A 56 -12.46 6.45 -3.04
N ALA A 57 -11.52 5.81 -3.74
CA ALA A 57 -11.71 4.48 -4.31
C ALA A 57 -11.81 3.36 -3.25
N ALA A 58 -11.17 3.54 -2.09
CA ALA A 58 -11.21 2.61 -0.96
C ALA A 58 -10.78 3.29 0.35
N GLN A 59 -11.18 2.74 1.50
CA GLN A 59 -10.63 3.19 2.78
C GLN A 59 -9.26 2.56 3.05
N VAL A 60 -8.21 3.39 3.05
CA VAL A 60 -6.85 2.94 3.36
C VAL A 60 -6.63 2.82 4.87
N LYS A 61 -6.11 1.68 5.29
CA LYS A 61 -5.79 1.35 6.69
C LYS A 61 -4.30 1.06 6.81
N VAL A 62 -3.54 2.04 7.29
CA VAL A 62 -2.11 1.88 7.55
C VAL A 62 -1.93 1.31 8.95
N HIS A 63 -1.25 0.16 9.06
CA HIS A 63 -0.83 -0.41 10.33
C HIS A 63 0.67 -0.23 10.55
N ASP A 64 1.07 -0.20 11.82
CA ASP A 64 2.49 -0.29 12.19
C ASP A 64 2.99 -1.73 12.03
N TRP A 65 3.35 -2.08 10.79
CA TRP A 65 3.84 -3.41 10.44
C TRP A 65 5.26 -3.70 10.93
N TYR A 66 6.03 -2.67 11.26
CA TYR A 66 7.44 -2.82 11.61
C TYR A 66 7.70 -2.73 13.11
N GLY A 67 6.69 -2.31 13.89
CA GLY A 67 6.77 -2.16 15.32
C GLY A 67 7.90 -1.22 15.75
N LYS A 68 8.07 -1.10 17.07
CA LYS A 68 9.33 -0.61 17.64
C LYS A 68 10.32 -1.76 17.68
N SER A 69 11.05 -2.01 16.59
CA SER A 69 12.33 -2.70 16.72
C SER A 69 13.25 -1.80 17.54
N GLY A 70 13.65 -2.29 18.73
CA GLY A 70 14.40 -1.56 19.74
C GLY A 70 15.84 -1.20 19.34
N SER A 71 16.38 -0.27 20.13
CA SER A 71 17.76 0.30 20.14
C SER A 71 18.26 0.92 18.84
#